data_AF-A0A958US63-F1
#
_entry.id   AF-A0A958US63-F1
#
_cell.length_a   1.000
_cell.length_b   1.000
_cell.length_c   1.000
_cell.angle_alpha   90.00
_cell.angle_beta   90.00
_cell.angle_gamma   90.00
#
_symmetry.space_group_name_H-M   'P 1'
#
loop_
_entity.id
_entity.type
_entity.pdbx_description
1 polymer ?
#
loop_
_entity_poly.entity_id
_entity_poly.type
_entity_poly.pdbx_seq_one_letter_code
_entity_poly.pdbx_strand_id
1 'polypeptide(L)'
;MDLTIENILLVGSLLLFISIIAGKTSYKFGVPTLVLFLGIGMLAGEDGIGGISFDNPQIAQLVGIISLNFILFSGGLDTDWKAVKPIMKEGFALST
;
A
#
# COMPACT_ATOMS: atom_id res chain seq x y z
N MET A 1 3.36 26.80 -4.61
CA MET A 1 4.50 26.10 -3.99
C MET A 1 5.38 25.61 -5.10
N ASP A 2 6.64 26.03 -5.16
CA ASP A 2 7.60 25.35 -6.03
C ASP A 2 7.74 23.91 -5.52
N LEU A 3 7.35 22.94 -6.36
CA LEU A 3 7.51 21.52 -6.09
C LEU A 3 8.99 21.18 -6.25
N THR A 4 9.79 21.52 -5.23
CA THR A 4 11.17 21.08 -5.13
C THR A 4 11.22 19.62 -4.69
N ILE A 5 12.28 18.91 -5.09
CA ILE A 5 12.52 17.51 -4.70
C ILE A 5 12.50 17.37 -3.17
N GLU A 6 13.02 18.36 -2.46
CA GLU A 6 13.03 18.43 -1.00
C GLU A 6 11.61 18.35 -0.42
N ASN A 7 10.66 19.10 -0.99
CA ASN A 7 9.29 19.12 -0.50
C ASN A 7 8.54 17.80 -0.79
N ILE A 8 8.81 17.17 -1.94
CA ILE A 8 8.27 15.84 -2.27
C ILE A 8 8.78 14.79 -1.28
N LEU A 9 10.09 14.81 -0.98
CA LEU A 9 10.69 13.90 -0.01
C LEU A 9 10.16 14.15 1.41
N LEU A 10 9.96 15.41 1.80
CA LEU A 10 9.40 15.78 3.09
C LEU A 10 7.97 15.25 3.25
N VAL A 11 7.10 15.53 2.29
CA VAL A 11 5.70 15.05 2.32
C VAL A 11 5.64 13.53 2.28
N GLY A 12 6.42 12.89 1.40
CA GLY A 12 6.48 11.42 1.30
C GLY A 12 6.97 10.75 2.59
N SER A 13 8.05 11.26 3.19
CA SER A 13 8.59 10.71 4.44
C SER A 13 7.64 10.92 5.62
N LEU A 14 6.95 12.06 5.69
CA LEU A 14 5.95 12.31 6.72
C LEU A 14 4.75 11.37 6.60
N LEU A 15 4.23 11.17 5.37
CA LEU A 15 3.14 10.23 5.11
C LEU A 15 3.52 8.78 5.47
N LEU A 16 4.75 8.36 5.12
CA LEU A 16 5.27 7.05 5.52
C LEU A 16 5.41 6.91 7.04
N PHE A 17 5.92 7.95 7.70
CA PHE A 17 6.08 7.95 9.15
C PHE A 17 4.73 7.80 9.89
N ILE A 18 3.73 8.58 9.48
CA ILE A 18 2.35 8.49 10.02
C ILE A 18 1.79 7.09 9.76
N SER A 19 1.99 6.55 8.56
CA SER A 19 1.52 5.21 8.19
C SER A 19 2.17 4.12 9.07
N ILE A 20 3.47 4.18 9.35
CA ILE A 20 4.14 3.20 10.21
C ILE A 20 3.58 3.24 11.64
N ILE A 21 3.34 4.44 12.19
CA ILE A 21 2.74 4.61 13.52
C ILE A 21 1.33 4.06 13.54
N ALA A 22 0.52 4.37 12.53
CA ALA A 22 -0.84 3.86 12.41
C ALA A 22 -0.86 2.34 12.29
N GLY A 23 0.08 1.75 11.53
CA GLY A 23 0.22 0.30 11.40
C GLY A 23 0.51 -0.40 12.71
N LYS A 24 1.44 0.14 13.52
CA LYS A 24 1.72 -0.39 14.87
C LYS A 24 0.51 -0.25 15.79
N THR A 25 -0.19 0.87 15.69
CA THR A 25 -1.38 1.18 16.49
C THR A 25 -2.56 0.25 16.13
N SER A 26 -2.72 -0.11 14.86
CA SER A 26 -3.79 -0.99 14.35
C SER A 26 -3.87 -2.31 15.11
N TYR A 27 -2.71 -2.91 15.41
CA TYR A 27 -2.62 -4.16 16.16
C TYR A 27 -3.24 -4.05 17.56
N LYS A 28 -3.23 -2.86 18.17
CA LYS A 28 -3.82 -2.62 19.50
C LYS A 28 -5.33 -2.37 19.44
N PHE A 29 -5.83 -1.79 18.35
CA PHE A 29 -7.24 -1.43 18.18
C PHE A 29 -8.08 -2.52 17.50
N GLY A 30 -7.47 -3.59 16.97
CA GLY A 30 -8.17 -4.70 16.33
C GLY A 30 -8.75 -4.37 14.94
N VAL A 31 -8.41 -3.20 14.39
CA VAL A 31 -8.83 -2.77 13.05
C VAL A 31 -7.82 -3.28 12.02
N PRO A 32 -8.23 -3.68 10.80
CA PRO A 32 -7.29 -4.04 9.75
C PRO A 32 -6.40 -2.87 9.35
N THR A 33 -5.09 -3.08 9.36
CA THR A 33 -4.08 -2.03 9.03
C THR A 33 -4.33 -1.37 7.68
N LEU A 34 -4.83 -2.14 6.69
CA LEU A 34 -5.17 -1.63 5.37
C LEU A 34 -6.21 -0.51 5.41
N VAL A 35 -7.20 -0.59 6.31
CA VAL A 35 -8.24 0.44 6.45
C VAL A 35 -7.64 1.75 6.95
N LEU A 36 -6.69 1.67 7.88
CA LEU A 36 -5.99 2.87 8.37
C LEU A 36 -5.12 3.51 7.28
N PHE A 37 -4.40 2.70 6.49
CA PHE A 37 -3.58 3.22 5.39
C PHE A 37 -4.43 3.88 4.31
N LEU A 38 -5.58 3.28 3.97
CA LEU A 38 -6.55 3.87 3.06
C LEU A 38 -7.05 5.22 3.60
N GLY A 39 -7.44 5.28 4.88
CA GLY A 39 -7.89 6.51 5.52
C GLY A 39 -6.84 7.62 5.50
N ILE A 40 -5.58 7.30 5.81
CA ILE A 40 -4.47 8.27 5.74
C ILE A 40 -4.28 8.78 4.31
N GLY A 41 -4.31 7.90 3.31
CA GLY A 41 -4.22 8.27 1.90
C GLY A 41 -5.36 9.17 1.45
N MET A 42 -6.61 8.86 1.83
CA MET A 42 -7.77 9.70 1.54
C MET A 42 -7.68 11.07 2.20
N LEU A 43 -7.22 11.14 3.45
CA LEU A 43 -7.00 12.41 4.16
C LEU A 43 -5.85 13.23 3.56
N ALA A 44 -4.86 12.57 2.96
CA ALA A 44 -3.76 13.23 2.28
C ALA A 44 -4.13 13.74 0.88
N GLY A 45 -5.09 13.08 0.21
CA GLY A 45 -5.55 13.40 -1.13
C GLY A 45 -6.27 14.75 -1.26
N GLU A 46 -6.74 15.03 -2.47
CA GLU A 46 -7.35 16.30 -2.87
C GLU A 46 -8.59 16.68 -2.04
N ASP A 47 -9.48 15.72 -1.79
CA ASP A 47 -10.68 15.90 -0.94
C ASP A 47 -10.36 15.91 0.57
N GLY A 48 -9.11 15.62 0.93
CA GLY A 48 -8.64 15.51 2.30
C GLY A 48 -8.03 16.80 2.84
N ILE A 49 -7.58 16.74 4.10
CA ILE A 49 -6.87 17.85 4.77
C ILE A 49 -5.49 18.13 4.16
N GLY A 50 -4.91 17.16 3.44
CA GLY A 50 -3.60 17.28 2.81
C GLY A 50 -3.61 18.03 1.48
N GLY A 51 -4.74 18.08 0.78
CA GLY A 51 -4.91 18.83 -0.47
C GLY A 51 -3.93 18.43 -1.57
N ILE A 52 -3.42 17.19 -1.57
CA ILE A 52 -2.49 16.71 -2.59
C ILE A 52 -3.30 16.45 -3.88
N SER A 53 -3.29 17.42 -4.79
CA SER A 53 -3.87 17.24 -6.13
C SER A 53 -3.13 16.14 -6.89
N PHE A 54 -3.89 15.15 -7.32
CA PHE A 54 -3.36 13.99 -8.03
C PHE A 54 -4.24 13.68 -9.24
N ASP A 55 -3.91 14.31 -10.37
CA ASP A 55 -4.59 14.12 -11.66
C ASP A 55 -3.62 13.56 -12.70
N ASN A 56 -2.99 12.43 -12.39
CA ASN A 56 -2.08 11.77 -13.32
C ASN A 56 -2.23 10.24 -13.27
N PRO A 57 -3.06 9.67 -14.17
CA PRO A 57 -3.25 8.23 -14.28
C PRO A 57 -1.96 7.46 -14.57
N GLN A 58 -1.01 8.05 -15.28
CA GLN A 58 0.26 7.41 -15.65
C GLN A 58 1.16 7.21 -14.42
N ILE A 59 1.27 8.23 -13.55
CA ILE A 59 1.98 8.12 -12.28
C ILE A 59 1.27 7.12 -11.36
N ALA A 60 -0.06 7.13 -11.32
CA ALA A 60 -0.85 6.19 -10.54
C ALA A 60 -0.58 4.74 -10.94
N GLN A 61 -0.59 4.49 -12.25
CA GLN A 61 -0.29 3.20 -12.83
C GLN A 61 1.15 2.78 -12.53
N LEU A 62 2.14 3.68 -12.68
CA LEU A 62 3.53 3.38 -12.38
C LEU A 62 3.72 2.94 -10.93
N VAL A 63 3.19 3.71 -9.98
CA VAL A 63 3.24 3.39 -8.55
C VAL A 63 2.52 2.05 -8.30
N GLY A 64 1.33 1.87 -8.87
CA GLY A 64 0.56 0.64 -8.75
C GLY A 64 1.30 -0.60 -9.26
N ILE A 65 1.95 -0.52 -10.42
CA ILE A 65 2.75 -1.62 -10.99
C ILE A 65 3.94 -1.94 -10.10
N ILE A 66 4.68 -0.92 -9.63
CA ILE A 66 5.82 -1.11 -8.73
C ILE A 66 5.36 -1.78 -7.44
N SER A 67 4.30 -1.26 -6.80
CA SER A 67 3.73 -1.83 -5.59
C SER A 67 3.23 -3.26 -5.79
N LEU A 68 2.52 -3.53 -6.89
CA LEU A 68 2.00 -4.87 -7.21
C LEU A 68 3.13 -5.87 -7.41
N ASN A 69 4.20 -5.48 -8.11
CA ASN A 69 5.38 -6.32 -8.28
C ASN A 69 5.99 -6.69 -6.93
N PHE A 70 6.13 -5.75 -6.00
CA PHE A 70 6.62 -6.05 -4.65
C PHE A 70 5.67 -6.96 -3.87
N ILE A 71 4.36 -6.71 -3.91
CA ILE A 71 3.35 -7.51 -3.20
C ILE A 71 3.35 -8.96 -3.72
N LEU A 72 3.28 -9.15 -5.04
CA LEU A 72 3.26 -10.49 -5.65
C LEU A 72 4.58 -11.23 -5.45
N PHE A 73 5.71 -10.52 -5.57
CA PHE A 73 7.01 -11.15 -5.42
C PHE A 73 7.30 -11.54 -3.96
N SER A 74 7.06 -10.64 -3.00
CA SER A 74 7.19 -10.98 -1.57
C SER A 74 6.25 -12.10 -1.20
N GLY A 75 4.96 -11.99 -1.52
CA GLY A 75 3.99 -13.04 -1.20
C GLY A 75 4.33 -14.39 -1.85
N GLY A 76 4.79 -14.38 -3.10
CA GLY A 76 5.20 -15.59 -3.82
C GLY A 76 6.47 -16.24 -3.26
N LEU A 77 7.49 -15.44 -2.90
CA LEU A 77 8.74 -15.94 -2.35
C LEU A 77 8.63 -16.40 -0.89
N ASP A 78 7.82 -15.71 -0.08
CA ASP A 78 7.63 -16.03 1.34
C ASP A 78 6.74 -17.27 1.56
N THR A 79 6.09 -17.78 0.50
CA THR A 79 5.19 -18.92 0.57
C THR A 79 5.94 -20.25 0.50
N ASP A 80 5.76 -21.10 1.52
CA ASP A 80 6.36 -22.45 1.54
C ASP A 80 5.70 -23.37 0.50
N TRP A 81 6.50 -23.81 -0.48
CA TRP A 81 6.07 -24.75 -1.50
C TRP A 81 5.53 -26.07 -0.93
N LYS A 82 6.03 -26.52 0.23
CA LYS A 82 5.54 -27.74 0.89
C LYS A 82 4.13 -27.59 1.41
N ALA A 83 3.73 -26.38 1.82
CA ALA A 83 2.38 -26.08 2.29
C ALA A 83 1.39 -25.94 1.11
N VAL A 84 1.83 -25.37 -0.02
CA VAL A 84 0.98 -25.14 -1.20
C VAL A 84 0.75 -26.41 -2.01
N LYS A 85 1.81 -27.22 -2.24
CA LYS A 85 1.75 -28.42 -3.09
C LYS A 85 0.55 -29.35 -2.84
N PRO A 86 0.15 -29.69 -1.59
CA PRO A 86 -0.97 -30.61 -1.36
C PRO A 86 -2.35 -30.03 -1.70
N ILE A 87 -2.52 -28.70 -1.67
CA ILE A 87 -3.81 -28.01 -1.90
C ILE A 87 -3.92 -27.34 -3.27
N MET A 88 -2.95 -27.58 -4.17
CA MET A 88 -2.89 -26.92 -5.48
C MET A 88 -4.13 -27.17 -6.32
N LYS A 89 -4.73 -28.36 -6.26
CA LYS A 89 -5.89 -28.71 -7.10
C LYS A 89 -7.11 -27.89 -6.71
N GLU A 90 -7.37 -27.79 -5.41
CA GLU A 90 -8.43 -26.99 -4.82
C GLU A 90 -8.17 -25.50 -5.07
N GLY A 91 -6.91 -25.06 -4.93
CA GLY A 91 -6.49 -23.70 -5.24
C GLY A 91 -6.80 -23.29 -6.68
N PHE A 92 -6.44 -24.11 -7.66
CA PHE A 92 -6.75 -23.84 -9.07
C PHE A 92 -8.24 -23.94 -9.40
N ALA A 93 -8.98 -24.83 -8.74
CA ALA A 93 -10.41 -24.95 -8.94
C ALA A 93 -11.18 -23.71 -8.44
N LEU A 94 -10.68 -23.05 -7.40
CA LEU A 94 -11.28 -21.84 -6.81
C LEU A 94 -10.73 -20.52 -7.38
N SER A 95 -9.64 -20.55 -8.14
CA SER A 95 -8.96 -19.32 -8.61
C SER A 95 -9.61 -18.67 -9.84
N THR A 96 -10.65 -19.27 -10.41
CA THR A 96 -11.45 -18.73 -11.52
C THR A 96 -12.80 -18.28 -10.99
#